data_AF-A0A1I1B9M2-F1
#
_entry.id   AF-A0A1I1B9M2-F1
#
_cell.length_a   1.000
_cell.length_b   1.000
_cell.length_c   1.000
_cell.angle_alpha   90.00
_cell.angle_beta   90.00
_cell.angle_gamma   90.00
#
_symmetry.space_group_name_H-M   'P 1'
#
loop_
_entity.id
_entity.type
_entity.pdbx_description
1 polymer ?
#
loop_
_entity_poly.entity_id
_entity_poly.type
_entity_poly.pdbx_seq_one_letter_code
_entity_poly.pdbx_strand_id
1 'polypeptide(L)'
;MEPQHLARRTVIRASAWSVPVVAVAATAPAYAASPLGAQLTFNTANVFGADYAGSRPKKLESNVQVQNSYYAGAPTVTSLILTVSYPKTVVGGGAATSVSGVGWSYTSVASSGTQWVYRFDWVGTAAPGGNTGTMVFRVPIVNPYPGAVPVTPSFTASASGGTALAAPSYTLPS
;
A
#
# COMPACT_ATOMS: atom_id res chain seq x y z
N MET A 1 65.05 24.18 -52.84
CA MET A 1 65.52 22.95 -52.16
C MET A 1 64.36 22.42 -51.36
N GLU A 2 64.02 21.16 -51.66
CA GLU A 2 63.48 20.07 -50.84
C GLU A 2 62.52 20.36 -49.66
N PRO A 3 61.45 19.54 -49.47
CA PRO A 3 60.27 19.85 -48.69
C PRO A 3 60.20 19.09 -47.35
N GLN A 4 58.99 19.04 -46.77
CA GLN A 4 58.45 18.07 -45.79
C GLN A 4 58.53 18.54 -44.32
N HIS A 5 57.49 18.36 -43.48
CA HIS A 5 56.78 17.11 -43.26
C HIS A 5 55.42 17.36 -42.54
N LEU A 6 54.43 16.51 -42.86
CA LEU A 6 53.08 16.50 -42.29
C LEU A 6 53.05 16.21 -40.79
N ALA A 7 52.14 16.85 -40.05
CA ALA A 7 51.60 16.27 -38.81
C ALA A 7 50.12 16.63 -38.63
N ARG A 8 49.30 15.59 -38.78
CA ARG A 8 47.85 15.52 -38.60
C ARG A 8 47.41 16.00 -37.22
N ARG A 9 46.32 16.75 -37.13
CA ARG A 9 45.42 16.73 -35.96
C ARG A 9 43.99 17.10 -36.37
N THR A 10 43.18 16.07 -36.46
CA THR A 10 41.73 16.10 -36.65
C THR A 10 41.07 16.76 -35.44
N VAL A 11 40.36 17.86 -35.63
CA VAL A 11 39.44 18.39 -34.62
C VAL A 11 38.02 18.13 -35.11
N ILE A 12 37.33 17.22 -34.41
CA ILE A 12 35.95 16.85 -34.66
C ILE A 12 35.06 18.08 -34.37
N ARG A 13 34.31 18.53 -35.39
CA ARG A 13 33.22 19.51 -35.22
C ARG A 13 32.11 18.82 -34.42
N ALA A 14 31.91 19.21 -33.18
CA ALA A 14 30.68 18.94 -32.46
C ALA A 14 29.72 20.13 -32.70
N SER A 15 28.80 19.97 -33.64
CA SER A 15 27.66 20.88 -33.80
C SER A 15 26.65 20.58 -32.68
N ALA A 16 26.59 21.45 -31.68
CA ALA A 16 25.55 21.45 -30.65
C ALA A 16 24.26 22.01 -31.27
N TRP A 17 23.31 21.14 -31.61
CA TRP A 17 21.98 21.57 -32.04
C TRP A 17 21.15 21.83 -30.79
N SER A 18 21.01 23.11 -30.43
CA SER A 18 20.08 23.56 -29.39
C SER A 18 18.65 23.42 -29.93
N VAL A 19 17.88 22.47 -29.40
CA VAL A 19 16.43 22.40 -29.65
C VAL A 19 15.74 23.37 -28.68
N PRO A 20 14.98 24.37 -29.16
CA PRO A 20 14.22 25.26 -28.28
C PRO A 20 13.08 24.47 -27.61
N VAL A 21 13.10 24.39 -26.28
CA VAL A 21 11.98 23.85 -25.51
C VAL A 21 10.92 24.94 -25.43
N VAL A 22 9.83 24.76 -26.18
CA VAL A 22 8.62 25.57 -26.01
C VAL A 22 7.89 25.06 -24.77
N ALA A 23 8.02 25.78 -23.66
CA ALA A 23 7.20 25.54 -22.49
C ALA A 23 5.77 26.02 -22.78
N VAL A 24 4.90 25.10 -23.20
CA VAL A 24 3.47 25.38 -23.28
C VAL A 24 2.96 25.43 -21.84
N ALA A 25 2.66 26.62 -21.34
CA ALA A 25 1.92 26.80 -20.10
C ALA A 25 0.49 26.27 -20.33
N ALA A 26 0.28 24.98 -20.07
CA ALA A 26 -1.04 24.41 -20.04
C ALA A 26 -1.82 25.14 -18.94
N THR A 27 -2.90 25.81 -19.31
CA THR A 27 -3.89 26.33 -18.38
C THR A 27 -4.33 25.15 -17.51
N ALA A 28 -3.94 25.17 -16.23
CA ALA A 28 -4.35 24.17 -15.26
C ALA A 28 -5.88 24.04 -15.36
N PRO A 29 -6.43 22.84 -15.64
CA PRO A 29 -7.87 22.66 -15.63
C PRO A 29 -8.38 23.19 -14.29
N ALA A 30 -9.32 24.13 -14.35
CA ALA A 30 -10.08 24.52 -13.18
C ALA A 30 -10.53 23.20 -12.53
N TYR A 31 -10.17 23.01 -11.26
CA TYR A 31 -10.65 21.91 -10.43
C TYR A 31 -12.17 22.00 -10.36
N ALA A 32 -12.83 21.49 -11.41
CA ALA A 32 -14.23 21.16 -11.42
C ALA A 32 -14.38 20.16 -10.27
N ALA A 33 -15.18 20.54 -9.28
CA ALA A 33 -15.48 19.78 -8.08
C ALA A 33 -15.42 18.28 -8.39
N SER A 34 -14.33 17.62 -7.98
CA SER A 34 -14.27 16.17 -8.11
C SER A 34 -15.51 15.64 -7.41
N PRO A 35 -16.30 14.73 -8.01
CA PRO A 35 -17.31 14.02 -7.26
C PRO A 35 -16.61 13.49 -6.01
N LEU A 36 -17.16 13.80 -4.84
CA LEU A 36 -16.61 13.31 -3.58
C LEU A 36 -16.46 11.80 -3.78
N GLY A 37 -15.22 11.32 -3.81
CA GLY A 37 -14.95 9.91 -3.99
C GLY A 37 -15.50 9.13 -2.79
N ALA A 38 -15.52 7.81 -2.88
CA ALA A 38 -15.90 6.98 -1.73
C ALA A 38 -15.09 7.40 -0.48
N GLN A 39 -15.80 7.56 0.65
CA GLN A 39 -15.18 7.77 1.96
C GLN A 39 -15.11 6.42 2.66
N LEU A 40 -13.93 6.05 3.14
CA LEU A 40 -13.68 4.75 3.74
C LEU A 40 -13.35 4.89 5.22
N THR A 41 -13.95 4.06 6.04
CA THR A 41 -13.59 3.93 7.46
C THR A 41 -13.28 2.47 7.76
N PHE A 42 -12.47 2.22 8.79
CA PHE A 42 -12.27 0.86 9.28
C PHE A 42 -13.33 0.57 10.34
N ASN A 43 -14.24 -0.36 10.03
CA ASN A 43 -15.17 -0.89 11.03
C ASN A 43 -14.47 -1.88 11.96
N THR A 44 -13.43 -2.56 11.47
CA THR A 44 -12.58 -3.46 12.26
C THR A 44 -11.16 -3.40 11.73
N ALA A 45 -10.17 -3.30 12.62
CA ALA A 45 -8.75 -3.37 12.32
C ALA A 45 -8.00 -3.92 13.54
N ASN A 46 -8.14 -5.23 13.78
CA ASN A 46 -7.61 -5.89 14.95
C ASN A 46 -6.47 -6.82 14.58
N VAL A 47 -5.52 -6.99 15.49
CA VAL A 47 -4.42 -7.96 15.37
C VAL A 47 -4.29 -8.72 16.67
N PHE A 48 -4.00 -10.01 16.61
CA PHE A 48 -3.75 -10.83 17.79
C PHE A 48 -2.86 -12.01 17.45
N GLY A 49 -2.27 -12.63 18.48
CA GLY A 49 -1.48 -13.85 18.32
C GLY A 49 -2.36 -15.03 17.92
N ALA A 50 -1.84 -15.90 17.06
CA ALA A 50 -2.47 -17.13 16.58
C ALA A 50 -1.47 -18.28 16.52
N ASP A 51 -2.00 -19.50 16.37
CA ASP A 51 -1.24 -20.76 16.26
C ASP A 51 -0.20 -20.91 17.39
N TYR A 52 -0.67 -20.92 18.64
CA TYR A 52 0.19 -20.95 19.82
C TYR A 52 0.91 -22.29 20.00
N ALA A 53 2.20 -22.22 20.35
CA ALA A 53 2.94 -23.34 20.93
C ALA A 53 3.22 -23.04 22.40
N GLY A 54 2.42 -23.61 23.30
CA GLY A 54 2.38 -23.16 24.70
C GLY A 54 1.81 -21.74 24.80
N SER A 55 2.49 -20.84 25.51
CA SER A 55 2.09 -19.42 25.62
C SER A 55 2.63 -18.52 24.51
N ARG A 56 3.29 -19.08 23.49
CA ARG A 56 3.99 -18.32 22.45
C ARG A 56 3.23 -18.39 21.12
N PRO A 57 2.69 -17.28 20.60
CA PRO A 57 2.03 -17.26 19.29
C PRO A 57 3.06 -17.48 18.19
N LYS A 58 2.74 -18.29 17.18
CA LYS A 58 3.62 -18.51 16.01
C LYS A 58 3.26 -17.62 14.83
N LYS A 59 2.03 -17.09 14.81
CA LYS A 59 1.55 -16.17 13.78
C LYS A 59 0.84 -15.00 14.41
N LEU A 60 0.76 -13.90 13.66
CA LEU A 60 -0.24 -12.86 13.90
C LEU A 60 -1.42 -13.13 12.98
N GLU A 61 -2.62 -13.06 13.53
CA GLU A 61 -3.86 -12.98 12.78
C GLU A 61 -4.35 -11.53 12.78
N SER A 62 -4.81 -11.06 11.64
CA SER A 62 -5.40 -9.73 11.49
C SER A 62 -6.82 -9.84 10.95
N ASN A 63 -7.73 -9.12 11.58
CA ASN A 63 -9.12 -9.03 11.16
C ASN A 63 -9.38 -7.59 10.70
N VAL A 64 -9.75 -7.43 9.44
CA VAL A 64 -9.94 -6.12 8.82
C VAL A 64 -11.28 -6.06 8.11
N GLN A 65 -12.05 -5.02 8.39
CA GLN A 65 -13.28 -4.71 7.68
C GLN A 65 -13.30 -3.22 7.36
N VAL A 66 -13.53 -2.90 6.07
CA VAL A 66 -13.61 -1.54 5.58
C VAL A 66 -15.09 -1.21 5.30
N GLN A 67 -15.53 -0.05 5.76
CA GLN A 67 -16.86 0.49 5.50
C GLN A 67 -16.76 1.59 4.45
N ASN A 68 -17.70 1.61 3.51
CA ASN A 68 -17.97 2.77 2.67
C ASN A 68 -18.91 3.68 3.46
N SER A 69 -18.40 4.77 4.03
CA SER A 69 -19.18 5.68 4.88
C SER A 69 -20.35 6.29 4.09
N TYR A 70 -21.48 6.48 4.77
CA TYR A 70 -22.65 7.06 4.14
C TYR A 70 -22.56 8.60 4.11
N TYR A 71 -22.78 9.17 2.94
CA TYR A 71 -23.14 10.57 2.75
C TYR A 71 -23.99 10.70 1.48
N ALA A 72 -24.73 11.81 1.34
CA ALA A 72 -25.59 12.03 0.18
C ALA A 72 -24.74 12.10 -1.11
N GLY A 73 -25.06 11.22 -2.07
CA GLY A 73 -24.31 11.12 -3.34
C GLY A 73 -23.04 10.26 -3.29
N ALA A 74 -22.79 9.55 -2.18
CA ALA A 74 -21.65 8.63 -2.10
C ALA A 74 -21.73 7.53 -3.17
N PRO A 75 -20.62 7.21 -3.85
CA PRO A 75 -20.60 6.13 -4.84
C PRO A 75 -20.53 4.75 -4.18
N THR A 76 -21.00 3.73 -4.89
CA THR A 76 -20.76 2.32 -4.52
C THR A 76 -19.31 1.95 -4.79
N VAL A 77 -18.65 1.31 -3.81
CA VAL A 77 -17.28 0.80 -3.95
C VAL A 77 -17.32 -0.63 -4.49
N THR A 78 -16.59 -0.89 -5.57
CA THR A 78 -16.50 -2.22 -6.19
C THR A 78 -15.14 -2.89 -6.07
N SER A 79 -14.10 -2.11 -5.77
CA SER A 79 -12.76 -2.62 -5.54
C SER A 79 -12.01 -1.78 -4.50
N LEU A 80 -11.13 -2.44 -3.75
CA LEU A 80 -10.24 -1.81 -2.77
C LEU A 80 -8.84 -2.40 -2.83
N ILE A 81 -7.84 -1.59 -2.55
CA ILE A 81 -6.50 -2.03 -2.18
C ILE A 81 -6.31 -1.76 -0.70
N LEU A 82 -6.00 -2.80 0.06
CA LEU A 82 -5.62 -2.71 1.46
C LEU A 82 -4.12 -2.95 1.59
N THR A 83 -3.47 -2.09 2.37
CA THR A 83 -2.08 -2.22 2.76
C THR A 83 -1.99 -2.36 4.27
N VAL A 84 -1.25 -3.36 4.74
CA VAL A 84 -0.97 -3.58 6.16
C VAL A 84 0.52 -3.63 6.39
N SER A 85 1.05 -2.75 7.24
CA SER A 85 2.48 -2.69 7.51
C SER A 85 2.81 -3.19 8.92
N TYR A 86 3.77 -4.10 8.98
CA TYR A 86 4.27 -4.70 10.22
C TYR A 86 5.73 -4.35 10.45
N PRO A 87 6.16 -4.09 11.70
CA PRO A 87 7.58 -3.95 11.99
C PRO A 87 8.38 -5.22 11.66
N LYS A 88 9.57 -5.07 11.07
CA LYS A 88 10.49 -6.18 10.77
C LYS A 88 10.98 -6.93 12.02
N THR A 89 10.94 -6.26 13.17
CA THR A 89 11.26 -6.88 14.47
C THR A 89 10.21 -7.92 14.90
N VAL A 90 9.02 -7.89 14.29
CA VAL A 90 7.88 -8.73 14.63
C VAL A 90 7.65 -9.82 13.59
N VAL A 91 7.67 -9.49 12.30
CA VAL A 91 7.38 -10.44 11.20
C VAL A 91 8.54 -10.58 10.23
N GLY A 92 8.63 -11.75 9.58
CA GLY A 92 9.76 -12.12 8.72
C GLY A 92 9.66 -11.68 7.26
N GLY A 93 8.52 -11.13 6.83
CA GLY A 93 8.34 -10.66 5.45
C GLY A 93 7.99 -11.73 4.43
N GLY A 94 7.75 -12.98 4.86
CA GLY A 94 7.16 -14.00 3.99
C GLY A 94 5.71 -13.69 3.62
N ALA A 95 5.21 -14.33 2.57
CA ALA A 95 3.82 -14.19 2.13
C ALA A 95 2.80 -14.48 3.24
N ALA A 96 1.59 -13.92 3.12
CA ALA A 96 0.49 -14.26 4.02
C ALA A 96 0.20 -15.76 3.93
N THR A 97 0.23 -16.46 5.07
CA THR A 97 0.08 -17.93 5.13
C THR A 97 -1.36 -18.38 4.99
N SER A 98 -2.31 -17.49 5.23
CA SER A 98 -3.73 -17.70 4.98
C SER A 98 -4.37 -16.34 4.74
N VAL A 99 -5.31 -16.28 3.80
CA VAL A 99 -6.23 -15.15 3.61
C VAL A 99 -7.62 -15.72 3.41
N SER A 100 -8.59 -15.18 4.11
CA SER A 100 -10.01 -15.52 3.98
C SER A 100 -10.87 -14.27 4.07
N GLY A 101 -12.12 -14.38 3.64
CA GLY A 101 -13.06 -13.27 3.54
C GLY A 101 -13.52 -13.09 2.10
N VAL A 102 -14.82 -12.92 1.90
CA VAL A 102 -15.40 -12.82 0.55
C VAL A 102 -14.84 -11.61 -0.19
N GLY A 103 -14.31 -11.86 -1.39
CA GLY A 103 -13.75 -10.84 -2.27
C GLY A 103 -12.29 -10.48 -2.00
N TRP A 104 -11.70 -10.92 -0.88
CA TRP A 104 -10.32 -10.60 -0.52
C TRP A 104 -9.31 -11.57 -1.13
N SER A 105 -8.18 -11.04 -1.57
CA SER A 105 -7.07 -11.81 -2.11
C SER A 105 -5.73 -11.20 -1.68
N TYR A 106 -4.73 -12.05 -1.45
CA TYR A 106 -3.35 -11.60 -1.24
C TYR A 106 -2.70 -11.25 -2.58
N THR A 107 -2.03 -10.11 -2.62
CA THR A 107 -1.35 -9.63 -3.82
C THR A 107 0.16 -9.76 -3.70
N SER A 108 0.74 -9.17 -2.65
CA SER A 108 2.21 -9.12 -2.50
C SER A 108 2.65 -8.72 -1.10
N VAL A 109 3.94 -8.89 -0.84
CA VAL A 109 4.65 -8.32 0.32
C VAL A 109 5.90 -7.63 -0.19
N ALA A 110 6.19 -6.46 0.35
CA ALA A 110 7.37 -5.68 0.01
C ALA A 110 8.08 -5.18 1.28
N SER A 111 9.40 -5.05 1.19
CA SER A 111 10.18 -4.39 2.22
C SER A 111 10.09 -2.87 2.05
N SER A 112 9.80 -2.13 3.12
CA SER A 112 9.85 -0.67 3.10
C SER A 112 10.38 -0.15 4.44
N GLY A 113 11.57 0.45 4.43
CA GLY A 113 12.23 0.92 5.65
C GLY A 113 12.33 -0.16 6.73
N THR A 114 11.77 0.12 7.91
CA THR A 114 11.71 -0.77 9.08
C THR A 114 10.50 -1.70 9.09
N GLN A 115 9.71 -1.72 8.02
CA GLN A 115 8.45 -2.45 7.93
C GLN A 115 8.41 -3.44 6.76
N TRP A 116 7.57 -4.45 6.92
CA TRP A 116 7.05 -5.29 5.84
C TRP A 116 5.64 -4.84 5.50
N VAL A 117 5.41 -4.58 4.22
CA VAL A 117 4.18 -3.99 3.70
C VAL A 117 3.45 -5.06 2.91
N TYR A 118 2.33 -5.54 3.45
CA TYR A 118 1.48 -6.55 2.85
C TYR A 118 0.35 -5.87 2.08
N ARG A 119 0.13 -6.29 0.83
CA ARG A 119 -0.93 -5.77 -0.02
C ARG A 119 -1.96 -6.84 -0.33
N PHE A 120 -3.22 -6.44 -0.22
CA PHE A 120 -4.39 -7.25 -0.51
C PHE A 120 -5.33 -6.46 -1.41
N ASP A 121 -5.97 -7.16 -2.34
CA ASP A 121 -7.02 -6.58 -3.18
C ASP A 121 -8.36 -7.17 -2.75
N TRP A 122 -9.39 -6.32 -2.72
CA TRP A 122 -10.78 -6.73 -2.54
C TRP A 122 -11.58 -6.39 -3.78
N VAL A 123 -12.42 -7.34 -4.22
CA VAL A 123 -13.42 -7.14 -5.26
C VAL A 123 -14.78 -7.58 -4.74
N GLY A 124 -15.79 -6.72 -4.87
CA GLY A 124 -17.13 -6.99 -4.37
C GLY A 124 -18.04 -5.78 -4.57
N THR A 125 -19.03 -5.62 -3.70
CA THR A 125 -19.93 -4.46 -3.73
C THR A 125 -20.16 -3.95 -2.31
N ALA A 126 -19.80 -2.70 -2.06
CA ALA A 126 -20.08 -2.00 -0.81
C ALA A 126 -20.81 -0.69 -1.14
N ALA A 127 -22.14 -0.73 -1.03
CA ALA A 127 -22.99 0.45 -1.17
C ALA A 127 -22.66 1.49 -0.09
N PRO A 128 -23.07 2.76 -0.23
CA PRO A 128 -22.97 3.75 0.83
C PRO A 128 -23.55 3.26 2.16
N GLY A 129 -22.78 3.36 3.24
CA GLY A 129 -23.07 2.80 4.56
C GLY A 129 -22.73 1.31 4.72
N GLY A 130 -22.44 0.60 3.63
CA GLY A 130 -22.14 -0.83 3.59
C GLY A 130 -20.69 -1.16 3.92
N ASN A 131 -20.44 -2.43 4.23
CA ASN A 131 -19.13 -2.95 4.61
C ASN A 131 -18.61 -3.96 3.58
N THR A 132 -17.29 -4.09 3.48
CA THR A 132 -16.68 -5.29 2.93
C THR A 132 -16.99 -6.50 3.81
N GLY A 133 -16.81 -7.70 3.28
CA GLY A 133 -16.62 -8.87 4.15
C GLY A 133 -15.40 -8.66 5.05
N THR A 134 -15.40 -9.25 6.25
CA THR A 134 -14.23 -9.24 7.13
C THR A 134 -13.13 -10.08 6.50
N MET A 135 -11.99 -9.46 6.21
CA MET A 135 -10.78 -10.15 5.84
C MET A 135 -10.11 -10.69 7.10
N VAL A 136 -9.69 -11.95 7.06
CA VAL A 136 -8.80 -12.54 8.06
C VAL A 136 -7.55 -13.03 7.35
N PHE A 137 -6.38 -12.57 7.77
CA PHE A 137 -5.11 -13.08 7.25
C PHE A 137 -4.09 -13.36 8.35
N ARG A 138 -3.14 -14.25 8.06
CA ARG A 138 -2.08 -14.63 9.00
C ARG A 138 -0.68 -14.47 8.44
N VAL A 139 0.23 -13.96 9.27
CA VAL A 139 1.65 -13.80 8.94
C VAL A 139 2.54 -14.45 10.02
N PRO A 140 3.67 -15.08 9.65
CA PRO A 140 4.59 -15.68 10.64
C PRO A 140 5.30 -14.62 11.49
N ILE A 141 5.48 -14.93 12.78
CA ILE A 141 6.27 -14.12 13.72
C ILE A 141 7.73 -14.61 13.72
N VAL A 142 8.70 -13.69 13.70
CA VAL A 142 10.14 -14.05 13.77
C VAL A 142 10.64 -14.26 15.20
N ASN A 143 10.12 -13.50 16.17
CA ASN A 143 10.52 -13.56 17.57
C ASN A 143 9.29 -13.75 18.46
N PRO A 144 8.81 -14.99 18.64
CA PRO A 144 7.62 -15.24 19.44
C PRO A 144 7.93 -15.09 20.94
N TYR A 145 7.44 -14.01 21.54
CA TYR A 145 7.50 -13.78 22.98
C TYR A 145 6.40 -14.58 23.70
N PRO A 146 6.62 -15.02 24.95
CA PRO A 146 5.54 -15.57 25.76
C PRO A 146 4.50 -14.49 26.05
N GLY A 147 3.22 -14.78 25.80
CA GLY A 147 2.10 -13.85 26.00
C GLY A 147 1.68 -13.11 24.74
N ALA A 148 1.06 -11.94 24.93
CA ALA A 148 0.62 -11.07 23.85
C ALA A 148 1.84 -10.44 23.13
N VAL A 149 1.80 -10.38 21.80
CA VAL A 149 2.84 -9.67 21.04
C VAL A 149 2.46 -8.20 20.99
N PRO A 150 3.27 -7.28 21.57
CA PRO A 150 3.03 -5.86 21.42
C PRO A 150 3.35 -5.48 19.97
N VAL A 151 2.30 -5.34 19.16
CA VAL A 151 2.42 -4.96 17.75
C VAL A 151 1.49 -3.80 17.49
N THR A 152 2.02 -2.79 16.82
CA THR A 152 1.24 -1.65 16.31
C THR A 152 1.37 -1.66 14.78
N PRO A 153 0.51 -2.42 14.07
CA PRO A 153 0.49 -2.36 12.63
C PRO A 153 -0.17 -1.07 12.16
N SER A 154 0.16 -0.66 10.93
CA SER A 154 -0.59 0.40 10.23
C SER A 154 -1.44 -0.21 9.12
N PHE A 155 -2.66 0.30 8.97
CA PHE A 155 -3.61 -0.12 7.95
C PHE A 155 -3.94 1.06 7.05
N THR A 156 -3.96 0.85 5.75
CA THR A 156 -4.37 1.87 4.77
C THR A 156 -5.22 1.21 3.70
N ALA A 157 -6.39 1.78 3.43
CA ALA A 157 -7.30 1.29 2.39
C ALA A 157 -7.52 2.39 1.33
N SER A 158 -7.70 1.98 0.09
CA SER A 158 -7.99 2.89 -1.02
C SER A 158 -8.95 2.22 -2.01
N ALA A 159 -9.89 2.99 -2.56
CA ALA A 159 -10.83 2.55 -3.60
C ALA A 159 -10.48 3.21 -4.93
N SER A 160 -10.80 2.57 -6.06
CA SER A 160 -10.76 3.22 -7.37
C SER A 160 -11.71 4.43 -7.40
N GLY A 161 -11.19 5.62 -7.67
CA GLY A 161 -11.97 6.87 -7.65
C GLY A 161 -12.33 7.38 -6.26
N GLY A 162 -11.79 6.78 -5.19
CA GLY A 162 -11.93 7.22 -3.81
C GLY A 162 -10.65 7.89 -3.28
N THR A 163 -10.75 8.51 -2.09
CA THR A 163 -9.56 9.02 -1.39
C THR A 163 -8.91 7.86 -0.64
N ALA A 164 -7.58 7.74 -0.69
CA ALA A 164 -6.85 6.80 0.16
C ALA A 164 -6.96 7.24 1.62
N LEU A 165 -7.34 6.32 2.51
CA LEU A 165 -7.57 6.61 3.92
C LEU A 165 -6.76 5.66 4.79
N ALA A 166 -6.11 6.22 5.82
CA ALA A 166 -5.35 5.49 6.81
C ALA A 166 -6.23 5.24 8.04
N ALA A 167 -6.20 4.03 8.58
CA ALA A 167 -6.75 3.78 9.91
C ALA A 167 -5.87 4.49 10.96
N PRO A 168 -6.43 4.95 12.08
CA PRO A 168 -5.60 5.20 13.25
C PRO A 168 -4.85 3.90 13.60
N SER A 169 -3.55 3.99 13.83
CA SER A 169 -2.71 2.86 14.25
C SER A 169 -3.25 2.30 15.57
N TYR A 170 -3.77 1.07 15.54
CA TYR A 170 -4.27 0.41 16.74
C TYR A 170 -3.11 -0.20 17.50
N THR A 171 -2.85 0.31 18.70
CA THR A 171 -1.91 -0.32 19.64
C THR A 171 -2.71 -1.27 20.49
N LEU A 172 -2.38 -2.57 20.47
CA LEU A 172 -3.02 -3.52 21.37
C LEU A 172 -2.69 -3.14 22.82
N PRO A 173 -3.67 -3.11 23.74
CA PRO A 173 -3.36 -2.98 25.15
C PRO A 173 -2.47 -4.15 25.57
N SER A 174 -1.37 -3.82 26.23
CA SER A 174 -0.43 -4.76 26.86
C SER A 174 -1.10 -5.58 27.97
#